data_AF-A0A6M3L3M1-F1
#
_entry.id   AF-A0A6M3L3M1-F1
#
_cell.length_a   1.000
_cell.length_b   1.000
_cell.length_c   1.000
_cell.angle_alpha   90.00
_cell.angle_beta   90.00
_cell.angle_gamma   90.00
#
_symmetry.space_group_name_H-M   'P 1'
#
loop_
_entity.id
_entity.type
_entity.pdbx_description
1 polymer ?
#
loop_
_entity_poly.entity_id
_entity_poly.type
_entity_poly.pdbx_seq_one_letter_code
_entity_poly.pdbx_strand_id
1 'polypeptide(L)'
;MEYLIGAVVVSALIFAITEFAKDKLGLEGNAVVVLVAVLGVVFAGLAVAITEGYIPPETATWIETVVQFLASILAAMGYYSYRKRMRGA
;
A
#
# COMPACT_ATOMS: atom_id res chain seq x y z
N MET A 1 -2.43 -2.18 20.76
CA MET A 1 -1.12 -1.94 20.11
C MET A 1 -1.03 -2.56 18.71
N GLU A 2 -1.90 -3.51 18.32
CA GLU A 2 -1.94 -4.12 16.97
C GLU A 2 -2.21 -3.14 15.81
N TYR A 3 -3.11 -2.17 15.97
CA TYR A 3 -3.53 -1.30 14.87
C TYR A 3 -2.45 -0.34 14.31
N LEU A 4 -1.43 0.00 15.11
CA LEU A 4 -0.36 0.92 14.66
C LEU A 4 0.55 0.27 13.62
N ILE A 5 0.78 -1.04 13.72
CA ILE A 5 1.56 -1.77 12.71
C ILE A 5 0.79 -1.79 11.38
N GLY A 6 -0.53 -2.02 11.44
CA GLY A 6 -1.39 -2.00 10.25
C GLY A 6 -1.37 -0.67 9.51
N ALA A 7 -1.49 0.46 10.21
CA ALA A 7 -1.49 1.79 9.59
C ALA A 7 -0.16 2.14 8.90
N VAL A 8 0.97 1.77 9.50
CA VAL A 8 2.31 1.99 8.93
C VAL A 8 2.52 1.12 7.69
N VAL A 9 2.14 -0.16 7.76
CA VAL A 9 2.25 -1.11 6.64
C VAL A 9 1.38 -0.68 5.46
N VAL A 10 0.13 -0.25 5.71
CA VAL A 10 -0.77 0.26 4.68
C VAL A 10 -0.20 1.52 4.03
N SER A 11 0.33 2.46 4.82
CA SER A 11 0.93 3.68 4.29
C SER A 11 2.14 3.38 3.39
N ALA A 12 3.00 2.45 3.82
CA ALA A 12 4.14 1.98 3.01
C ALA A 12 3.68 1.30 1.71
N LEU A 13 2.62 0.49 1.78
CA LEU A 13 2.03 -0.17 0.62
C LEU A 13 1.42 0.82 -0.38
N ILE A 14 0.69 1.83 0.09
CA ILE A 14 0.14 2.90 -0.76
C ILE A 14 1.26 3.64 -1.49
N PHE A 15 2.31 4.04 -0.77
CA PHE A 15 3.49 4.68 -1.37
C PHE A 15 4.13 3.79 -2.44
N ALA A 16 4.30 2.51 -2.11
CA ALA A 16 4.96 1.56 -2.99
C ALA A 16 4.16 1.25 -4.27
N ILE A 17 2.85 1.05 -4.15
CA ILE A 17 1.94 0.90 -5.30
C ILE A 17 1.99 2.16 -6.16
N THR A 18 2.00 3.33 -5.52
CA THR A 18 2.05 4.61 -6.22
C THR A 18 3.35 4.77 -7.02
N GLU A 19 4.51 4.48 -6.42
CA GLU A 19 5.79 4.53 -7.14
C GLU A 19 5.89 3.47 -8.24
N PHE A 20 5.39 2.27 -7.99
CA PHE A 20 5.30 1.24 -9.04
C PHE A 20 4.44 1.71 -10.22
N ALA A 21 3.30 2.35 -9.93
CA ALA A 21 2.38 2.86 -10.94
C ALA A 21 3.00 4.01 -11.75
N LYS A 22 3.74 4.91 -11.11
CA LYS A 22 4.54 5.93 -11.82
C LYS A 22 5.59 5.29 -12.73
N ASP A 23 6.37 4.34 -12.21
CA ASP A 23 7.52 3.76 -12.91
C ASP A 23 7.15 2.79 -14.04
N LYS A 24 6.07 2.02 -13.86
CA LYS A 24 5.65 0.98 -14.81
C LYS A 24 4.50 1.37 -15.71
N LEU A 25 3.61 2.24 -15.23
CA LEU A 25 2.43 2.67 -15.98
C LEU A 25 2.53 4.12 -16.49
N GLY A 26 3.62 4.83 -16.15
CA GLY A 26 3.83 6.21 -16.57
C GLY A 26 2.80 7.19 -15.99
N LEU A 27 2.23 6.86 -14.83
CA LEU A 27 1.24 7.72 -14.17
C LEU A 27 1.91 8.98 -13.62
N GLU A 28 1.36 10.15 -13.97
CA GLU A 28 1.85 11.45 -13.51
C GLU A 28 0.70 12.39 -13.11
N GLY A 29 1.04 13.45 -12.37
CA GLY A 29 0.11 14.52 -12.00
C GLY A 29 -1.14 14.04 -11.24
N ASN A 30 -2.31 14.48 -11.70
CA ASN A 30 -3.59 14.21 -11.02
C ASN A 30 -3.96 12.72 -10.98
N ALA A 31 -3.48 11.91 -11.92
CA ALA A 31 -3.78 10.48 -11.95
C ALA A 31 -3.17 9.74 -10.75
N VAL A 32 -1.99 10.19 -10.29
CA VAL A 32 -1.34 9.69 -9.07
C VAL A 32 -2.15 10.05 -7.82
N VAL A 33 -2.68 11.27 -7.76
CA VAL A 33 -3.50 11.74 -6.63
C VAL A 33 -4.79 10.91 -6.53
N VAL A 34 -5.45 10.66 -7.66
CA VAL A 34 -6.64 9.81 -7.73
C VAL A 34 -6.30 8.38 -7.28
N LEU A 35 -5.18 7.82 -7.74
CA LEU A 35 -4.74 6.48 -7.32
C LEU A 35 -4.55 6.40 -5.80
N VAL A 36 -3.85 7.37 -5.19
CA VAL A 36 -3.63 7.42 -3.74
C VAL A 36 -4.96 7.53 -3.00
N ALA A 37 -5.87 8.38 -3.47
CA ALA A 37 -7.19 8.53 -2.86
C ALA A 37 -8.01 7.23 -2.92
N VAL A 38 -8.04 6.56 -4.07
CA VAL A 38 -8.74 5.28 -4.25
C VAL A 38 -8.13 4.21 -3.35
N LEU A 39 -6.80 4.08 -3.30
CA LEU A 39 -6.14 3.13 -2.42
C LEU A 39 -6.45 3.42 -0.94
N GLY A 40 -6.47 4.69 -0.54
CA GLY A 40 -6.86 5.10 0.81
C GLY A 40 -8.26 4.63 1.18
N VAL A 41 -9.25 4.83 0.30
CA VAL A 41 -10.63 4.36 0.51
C VAL A 41 -10.69 2.83 0.58
N VAL A 42 -9.98 2.12 -0.29
CA VAL A 42 -9.97 0.66 -0.31
C VAL A 42 -9.40 0.09 0.99
N PHE A 43 -8.25 0.59 1.46
CA PHE A 43 -7.65 0.09 2.69
C PHE A 43 -8.40 0.53 3.95
N ALA A 44 -9.01 1.73 3.95
CA ALA A 44 -9.89 2.14 5.04
C ALA A 44 -11.14 1.26 5.12
N GLY A 45 -11.77 0.97 3.97
CA GLY A 45 -12.90 0.04 3.90
C GLY A 45 -12.54 -1.37 4.34
N LEU A 46 -11.36 -1.86 3.97
CA LEU A 46 -10.84 -3.15 4.43
C LEU A 46 -10.63 -3.17 5.95
N ALA A 47 -10.06 -2.11 6.52
CA ALA A 47 -9.88 -2.00 7.97
C ALA A 47 -11.22 -2.04 8.71
N VAL A 48 -12.22 -1.28 8.24
CA VAL A 48 -13.58 -1.31 8.80
C VAL A 48 -14.22 -2.69 8.67
N ALA A 49 -14.05 -3.36 7.52
CA ALA A 49 -14.58 -4.69 7.28
C ALA A 49 -14.02 -5.74 8.27
N ILE A 50 -12.73 -5.63 8.61
CA ILE A 50 -12.08 -6.47 9.61
C ILE A 50 -12.59 -6.14 11.02
N THR A 51 -12.67 -4.85 11.40
CA THR A 51 -13.05 -4.44 12.76
C THR A 51 -14.51 -4.72 13.10
N GLU A 52 -15.41 -4.59 12.13
CA GLU A 52 -16.85 -4.86 12.30
C GLU A 52 -17.17 -6.36 12.23
N GLY A 53 -16.16 -7.22 12.02
CA GLY A 53 -16.34 -8.67 12.00
C GLY A 53 -17.04 -9.20 10.75
N TYR A 54 -17.12 -8.41 9.67
CA TYR A 54 -17.59 -8.90 8.36
C TYR A 54 -16.64 -9.94 7.76
N ILE A 55 -15.38 -9.95 8.21
CA ILE A 55 -14.35 -10.90 7.80
C ILE A 55 -14.03 -11.82 8.99
N PRO A 56 -14.08 -13.16 8.81
CA PRO A 56 -13.68 -14.09 9.86
C PRO A 56 -12.23 -13.83 10.33
N PRO A 57 -11.92 -13.96 11.64
CA PRO A 57 -10.58 -13.67 12.17
C PRO A 57 -9.46 -14.46 11.47
N GLU A 58 -9.72 -15.72 11.13
CA GLU A 58 -8.79 -16.58 10.40
C GLU A 58 -8.43 -16.00 9.03
N THR A 59 -9.42 -15.45 8.32
CA THR A 59 -9.23 -14.79 7.03
C THR A 59 -8.54 -13.43 7.19
N ALA A 60 -8.87 -12.69 8.25
CA ALA A 60 -8.23 -11.40 8.54
C ALA A 60 -6.72 -11.55 8.74
N THR A 61 -6.26 -12.56 9.49
CA THR A 61 -4.82 -12.84 9.68
C THR A 61 -4.11 -13.13 8.36
N TRP A 62 -4.74 -13.88 7.45
CA TRP A 62 -4.19 -14.12 6.12
C TRP A 62 -4.12 -12.85 5.28
N ILE A 63 -5.15 -12.01 5.34
CA ILE A 63 -5.18 -10.72 4.63
C ILE A 63 -4.05 -9.83 5.15
N GLU A 64 -3.87 -9.70 6.46
CA GLU A 64 -2.81 -8.90 7.05
C GLU A 64 -1.42 -9.40 6.64
N THR A 65 -1.22 -10.73 6.64
CA THR A 65 0.04 -11.35 6.21
C THR A 65 0.34 -11.04 4.74
N VAL A 66 -0.67 -11.16 3.87
CA VAL A 66 -0.53 -10.83 2.44
C VAL A 66 -0.24 -9.35 2.25
N VAL A 67 -0.97 -8.47 2.94
CA VAL A 67 -0.77 -7.01 2.88
C VAL A 67 0.64 -6.65 3.33
N GLN A 68 1.13 -7.25 4.41
CA GLN A 68 2.47 -6.99 4.93
C GLN A 68 3.58 -7.54 4.01
N PHE A 69 3.37 -8.72 3.43
CA PHE A 69 4.27 -9.29 2.43
C PHE A 69 4.34 -8.44 1.16
N LEU A 70 3.19 -8.01 0.64
CA LEU A 70 3.12 -7.11 -0.49
C LEU A 70 3.77 -5.76 -0.16
N ALA A 71 3.50 -5.20 1.02
CA ALA A 71 4.07 -3.94 1.46
C ALA A 71 5.60 -4.00 1.48
N SER A 72 6.18 -5.06 2.03
CA SER A 72 7.63 -5.22 2.09
C SER A 72 8.28 -5.37 0.71
N ILE A 73 7.71 -6.17 -0.19
CA ILE A 73 8.24 -6.36 -1.56
C ILE A 73 8.09 -5.10 -2.39
N LEU A 74 6.88 -4.54 -2.44
CA LEU A 74 6.60 -3.34 -3.23
C LEU A 74 7.38 -2.16 -2.67
N ALA A 75 7.49 -1.98 -1.35
CA ALA A 75 8.27 -0.89 -0.76
C ALA A 75 9.76 -1.02 -1.11
N ALA A 76 10.33 -2.23 -1.09
CA ALA A 76 11.70 -2.45 -1.53
C ALA A 76 11.90 -2.08 -3.01
N MET A 77 10.97 -2.46 -3.89
CA MET A 77 11.02 -2.09 -5.32
C MET A 77 10.83 -0.59 -5.55
N GLY A 78 9.85 0.03 -4.88
CA GLY A 78 9.58 1.45 -4.95
C GLY A 78 10.77 2.27 -4.47
N TYR A 79 11.38 1.88 -3.34
CA TYR A 79 12.58 2.54 -2.81
C TYR A 79 13.77 2.38 -3.77
N TYR A 80 13.96 1.21 -4.37
CA TYR A 80 15.01 0.99 -5.37
C TYR A 80 14.82 1.84 -6.62
N SER A 81 13.59 1.90 -7.15
CA SER A 81 13.27 2.71 -8.33
C SER A 81 13.40 4.22 -8.06
N TYR A 82 12.87 4.67 -6.92
CA TYR A 82 13.02 6.06 -6.45
C TYR A 82 14.50 6.45 -6.30
N ARG A 83 15.31 5.61 -5.65
CA ARG A 83 16.75 5.84 -5.50
C ARG A 83 17.48 5.87 -6.85
N LYS A 84 17.11 5.01 -7.79
CA LYS A 84 17.69 5.02 -9.15
C LYS A 84 17.38 6.35 -9.86
N ARG A 85 16.15 6.86 -9.73
CA ARG A 85 15.72 8.13 -10.31
C ARG A 85 16.47 9.33 -9.72
N MET A 86 16.68 9.34 -8.40
CA MET A 86 17.43 10.40 -7.69
C MET A 86 18.95 10.38 -7.92
N ARG A 87 19.51 9.26 -8.42
CA ARG A 87 20.96 9.13 -8.73
C ARG A 87 21.30 9.43 -10.19
N GLY A 88 20.29 9.49 -11.07
CA GLY A 88 20.45 9.79 -12.49
C GLY A 88 20.06 11.22 -12.87
N ALA A 89 19.61 12.02 -11.91
CA ALA A 89 19.37 13.46 -12.00
C ALA A 89 20.50 14.21 -11.28
#